data_AF-A0A7S2VE51-F1
#
_entry.id   AF-A0A7S2VE51-F1
#
_cell.length_a   1.000
_cell.length_b   1.000
_cell.length_c   1.000
_cell.angle_alpha   90.00
_cell.angle_beta   90.00
_cell.angle_gamma   90.00
#
_symmetry.space_group_name_H-M   'P 1'
#
loop_
_entity.id
_entity.type
_entity.pdbx_description
1 polymer ?
#
loop_
_entity_poly.entity_id
_entity_poly.type
_entity_poly.pdbx_seq_one_letter_code
_entity_poly.pdbx_strand_id
1 'polypeptide(L)'
;MPPLTTRPTRRAWLLLFFVSIASTGAFHAGLSFTPRPTRSILTLSSSSSTDGNNKSRRSVLQSWTQTLLVTAVATTTTTVVRPTTALAKAPKLTQEQAFDALRQQLYDREGSVAQLQLAIEHQDYTALLDMTKEMDQTLRKQVVGSCKYYVQANAADQAQQLSNNVTFDLIGMNKSARPNQRDLAQAQRYLQELTQDLEQMLALEPKEQE
;
A
#
# COMPACT_ATOMS: atom_id res chain seq x y z
N MET A 1 -9.84 40.39 -46.23
CA MET A 1 -9.19 39.06 -46.28
C MET A 1 -8.38 38.85 -45.00
N PRO A 2 -8.83 37.94 -44.12
CA PRO A 2 -7.96 37.16 -43.24
C PRO A 2 -8.08 35.64 -43.53
N PRO A 3 -7.05 34.82 -43.24
CA PRO A 3 -7.07 33.39 -43.57
C PRO A 3 -7.80 32.54 -42.53
N LEU A 4 -8.62 31.62 -43.04
CA LEU A 4 -9.28 30.51 -42.34
C LEU A 4 -8.23 29.45 -41.96
N THR A 5 -8.05 29.18 -40.67
CA THR A 5 -7.27 28.05 -40.17
C THR A 5 -8.19 26.89 -39.80
N THR A 6 -8.17 25.87 -40.64
CA THR A 6 -8.86 24.58 -40.53
C THR A 6 -8.15 23.65 -39.53
N ARG A 7 -8.91 23.01 -38.63
CA ARG A 7 -8.47 21.86 -37.81
C ARG A 7 -8.66 20.54 -38.57
N PRO A 8 -7.69 19.60 -38.57
CA PRO A 8 -7.95 18.18 -38.85
C PRO A 8 -8.05 17.39 -37.52
N THR A 9 -9.20 16.81 -37.17
CA THR A 9 -9.69 15.44 -37.48
C THR A 9 -8.84 14.28 -36.93
N ARG A 10 -9.39 13.68 -35.86
CA ARG A 10 -9.44 12.25 -35.47
C ARG A 10 -8.49 11.27 -36.20
N ARG A 11 -7.67 10.58 -35.41
CA ARG A 11 -7.11 9.24 -35.72
C ARG A 11 -7.42 8.34 -34.52
N ALA A 12 -8.38 7.43 -34.63
CA ALA A 12 -8.27 6.09 -35.24
C ALA A 12 -7.64 5.11 -34.25
N TRP A 13 -8.53 4.49 -33.47
CA TRP A 13 -8.35 3.23 -32.76
C TRP A 13 -8.22 2.07 -33.76
N LEU A 14 -7.19 1.23 -33.64
CA LEU A 14 -7.02 -0.10 -34.26
C LEU A 14 -5.69 -0.63 -33.64
N LEU A 15 -5.47 -1.85 -33.12
CA LEU A 15 -6.05 -3.17 -33.32
C LEU A 15 -5.57 -4.12 -32.20
N LEU A 16 -6.46 -5.06 -31.83
CA LEU A 16 -6.25 -6.50 -31.63
C LEU A 16 -4.91 -7.02 -31.07
N PHE A 17 -5.00 -7.79 -29.97
CA PHE A 17 -4.50 -9.16 -29.97
C PHE A 17 -5.48 -10.09 -29.23
N PHE A 18 -6.15 -10.93 -30.01
CA PHE A 18 -6.76 -12.17 -29.57
C PHE A 18 -5.64 -13.19 -29.32
N VAL A 19 -5.64 -13.85 -28.16
CA VAL A 19 -5.24 -15.26 -28.08
C VAL A 19 -6.27 -15.99 -27.24
N SER A 20 -7.12 -16.72 -27.95
CA SER A 20 -8.02 -17.73 -27.42
C SER A 20 -7.25 -19.05 -27.41
N ILE A 21 -7.13 -19.68 -26.24
CA ILE A 21 -6.84 -21.12 -26.14
C ILE A 21 -7.89 -21.70 -25.20
N ALA A 22 -8.90 -22.33 -25.81
CA ALA A 22 -9.68 -23.37 -25.18
C ALA A 22 -9.13 -24.72 -25.65
N SER A 23 -8.92 -25.69 -24.75
CA SER A 23 -9.56 -27.01 -24.84
C SER A 23 -9.11 -27.95 -23.72
N THR A 24 -10.10 -28.39 -22.93
CA THR A 24 -10.37 -29.75 -22.42
C THR A 24 -9.26 -30.62 -21.79
N GLY A 25 -9.55 -31.12 -20.59
CA GLY A 25 -8.97 -32.36 -20.06
C GLY A 25 -9.41 -32.68 -18.65
N ALA A 26 -10.49 -33.46 -18.51
CA ALA A 26 -11.00 -33.99 -17.26
C ALA A 26 -10.02 -34.99 -16.61
N PHE A 27 -9.87 -34.94 -15.28
CA PHE A 27 -9.48 -36.12 -14.50
C PHE A 27 -10.29 -36.19 -13.20
N HIS A 28 -10.98 -37.32 -13.08
CA HIS A 28 -11.80 -37.80 -11.98
C HIS A 28 -10.92 -38.69 -11.09
N ALA A 29 -10.87 -38.41 -9.79
CA ALA A 29 -10.60 -39.35 -8.69
C ALA A 29 -10.57 -38.49 -7.42
N GLY A 30 -11.48 -38.60 -6.45
CA GLY A 30 -11.84 -39.82 -5.76
C GLY A 30 -11.37 -39.67 -4.31
N LEU A 31 -12.10 -38.91 -3.50
CA LEU A 31 -11.90 -38.88 -2.04
C LEU A 31 -13.25 -39.11 -1.37
N SER A 32 -13.45 -40.38 -1.02
CA SER A 32 -14.53 -40.88 -0.19
C SER A 32 -14.43 -40.34 1.24
N PHE A 33 -15.56 -39.81 1.67
CA PHE A 33 -15.98 -39.45 3.02
C PHE A 33 -15.82 -40.59 4.04
N THR A 34 -15.31 -40.30 5.24
CA THR A 34 -15.76 -40.96 6.49
C THR A 34 -15.74 -39.97 7.68
N PRO A 35 -16.64 -40.14 8.67
CA PRO A 35 -16.96 -39.12 9.67
C PRO A 35 -16.21 -39.23 11.01
N ARG A 36 -16.24 -38.09 11.71
CA ARG A 36 -15.97 -37.76 13.12
C ARG A 36 -16.27 -38.88 14.15
N PRO A 37 -15.42 -39.01 15.19
CA PRO A 37 -15.90 -39.31 16.52
C PRO A 37 -15.55 -38.20 17.53
N THR A 38 -16.58 -37.77 18.24
CA THR A 38 -16.55 -36.94 19.44
C THR A 38 -16.07 -37.77 20.63
N ARG A 39 -15.15 -37.24 21.45
CA ARG A 39 -15.09 -37.59 22.88
C ARG A 39 -14.44 -36.49 23.70
N SER A 40 -15.25 -35.91 24.58
CA SER A 40 -14.88 -35.02 25.68
C SER A 40 -14.14 -35.78 26.76
N ILE A 41 -13.07 -35.21 27.33
CA ILE A 41 -12.65 -35.45 28.73
C ILE A 41 -12.19 -34.12 29.32
N LEU A 42 -12.83 -33.76 30.42
CA LEU A 42 -12.49 -32.70 31.36
C LEU A 42 -11.24 -33.08 32.16
N THR A 43 -10.31 -32.14 32.35
CA THR A 43 -9.57 -32.07 33.62
C THR A 43 -9.07 -30.65 33.88
N LEU A 44 -9.66 -30.00 34.88
CA LEU A 44 -9.05 -28.88 35.59
C LEU A 44 -7.96 -29.42 36.51
N SER A 45 -6.80 -28.76 36.55
CA SER A 45 -5.96 -28.63 37.74
C SER A 45 -5.21 -27.30 37.71
N SER A 46 -5.25 -26.62 38.84
CA SER A 46 -4.79 -25.28 39.16
C SER A 46 -3.31 -25.19 39.51
N SER A 47 -2.82 -23.94 39.48
CA SER A 47 -1.68 -23.35 40.23
C SER A 47 -0.26 -23.87 39.95
N SER A 48 0.63 -22.98 39.50
CA SER A 48 1.56 -22.28 40.41
C SER A 48 2.65 -21.54 39.63
N SER A 49 3.07 -20.44 40.25
CA SER A 49 4.20 -19.56 39.98
C SER A 49 5.45 -20.28 39.46
N THR A 50 6.12 -19.72 38.44
CA THR A 50 7.44 -19.05 38.53
C THR A 50 8.05 -18.84 37.15
N ASP A 51 8.52 -17.60 36.94
CA ASP A 51 9.84 -17.24 36.42
C ASP A 51 10.39 -17.86 35.12
N GLY A 52 10.80 -16.95 34.22
CA GLY A 52 11.93 -17.16 33.31
C GLY A 52 11.72 -18.05 32.09
N ASN A 53 11.18 -17.51 30.99
CA ASN A 53 11.40 -18.13 29.68
C ASN A 53 11.40 -17.16 28.48
N ASN A 54 12.07 -16.01 28.61
CA ASN A 54 12.22 -15.05 27.51
C ASN A 54 13.54 -15.19 26.73
N LYS A 55 14.14 -16.40 26.72
CA LYS A 55 15.43 -16.66 26.03
C LYS A 55 15.41 -17.81 25.01
N SER A 56 14.26 -18.42 24.74
CA SER A 56 14.19 -19.65 23.92
C SER A 56 13.63 -19.47 22.51
N ARG A 57 13.50 -18.24 21.99
CA ARG A 57 13.02 -17.99 20.60
C ARG A 57 14.11 -17.52 19.63
N ARG A 58 15.38 -17.51 20.03
CA ARG A 58 16.51 -17.00 19.22
C ARG A 58 17.62 -18.04 18.98
N SER A 59 17.26 -19.31 18.74
CA SER A 59 18.23 -20.38 18.43
C SER A 59 17.80 -21.32 17.29
N VAL A 60 17.06 -20.82 16.29
CA VAL A 60 16.60 -21.63 15.13
C VAL A 60 17.03 -21.01 13.80
N LEU A 61 18.27 -20.52 13.70
CA LEU A 61 18.88 -20.12 12.41
C LEU A 61 20.40 -20.43 12.36
N GLN A 62 20.82 -21.51 13.02
CA GLN A 62 22.16 -22.08 12.84
C GLN A 62 22.02 -23.50 12.27
N SER A 63 21.90 -23.63 10.95
CA SER A 63 22.22 -24.86 10.21
C SER A 63 21.79 -24.72 8.73
N TRP A 64 22.52 -23.91 7.96
CA TRP A 64 22.53 -24.02 6.50
C TRP A 64 23.95 -23.72 6.01
N THR A 65 24.87 -24.64 6.33
CA THR A 65 26.15 -24.75 5.64
C THR A 65 25.95 -25.61 4.40
N GLN A 66 26.01 -25.00 3.22
CA GLN A 66 26.30 -25.73 1.98
C GLN A 66 27.56 -25.16 1.34
N THR A 67 28.55 -26.04 1.32
CA THR A 67 29.82 -25.98 0.63
C THR A 67 29.60 -25.90 -0.88
N LEU A 68 30.10 -24.86 -1.55
CA LEU A 68 30.41 -24.90 -2.98
C LEU A 68 31.78 -24.24 -3.21
N LEU A 69 32.66 -25.02 -3.85
CA LEU A 69 34.07 -24.74 -4.09
C LEU A 69 34.29 -24.70 -5.62
N VAL A 70 35.02 -23.67 -6.08
CA VAL A 70 35.74 -23.51 -7.39
C VAL A 70 34.81 -23.32 -8.62
N THR A 71 34.96 -22.32 -9.51
CA THR A 71 36.17 -21.90 -10.22
C THR A 71 35.99 -20.48 -10.81
N ALA A 72 37.06 -19.68 -10.75
CA ALA A 72 37.13 -18.35 -11.32
C ALA A 72 37.33 -18.38 -12.84
N VAL A 73 36.58 -17.55 -13.57
CA VAL A 73 37.02 -16.97 -14.86
C VAL A 73 36.70 -15.48 -14.83
N ALA A 74 37.75 -14.68 -14.68
CA ALA A 74 37.70 -13.23 -14.73
C ALA A 74 37.58 -12.77 -16.19
N THR A 75 36.46 -12.14 -16.53
CA THR A 75 36.36 -11.22 -17.67
C THR A 75 35.85 -9.89 -17.14
N THR A 76 36.77 -9.05 -16.68
CA THR A 76 36.50 -7.67 -16.29
C THR A 76 36.25 -6.83 -17.53
N THR A 77 34.98 -6.74 -17.95
CA THR A 77 34.51 -5.60 -18.73
C THR A 77 34.05 -4.52 -17.75
N THR A 78 34.94 -3.58 -17.46
CA THR A 78 34.68 -2.37 -16.68
C THR A 78 33.71 -1.47 -17.45
N THR A 79 32.42 -1.78 -17.37
CA THR A 79 31.37 -0.80 -17.65
C THR A 79 31.38 0.20 -16.50
N VAL A 80 31.91 1.39 -16.76
CA VAL A 80 31.80 2.54 -15.86
C VAL A 80 30.33 2.94 -15.82
N VAL A 81 29.57 2.29 -14.93
CA VAL A 81 28.23 2.74 -14.56
C VAL A 81 28.44 4.03 -13.77
N ARG A 82 28.34 5.16 -14.46
CA ARG A 82 28.24 6.46 -13.81
C ARG A 82 27.02 6.43 -12.89
N PRO A 83 27.16 6.66 -11.58
CA PRO A 83 26.00 6.85 -10.72
C PRO A 83 25.24 8.06 -11.28
N THR A 84 24.04 7.80 -11.80
CA THR A 84 23.08 8.85 -12.13
C THR A 84 22.95 9.73 -10.89
N THR A 85 23.23 11.01 -11.07
CA THR A 85 23.10 12.09 -10.09
C THR A 85 21.98 11.79 -9.09
N ALA A 86 22.34 11.63 -7.82
CA ALA A 86 21.38 11.54 -6.73
C ALA A 86 20.44 12.74 -6.84
N LEU A 87 19.18 12.47 -7.16
CA LEU A 87 18.13 13.48 -7.22
C LEU A 87 18.18 14.24 -5.89
N ALA A 88 18.49 15.54 -5.95
CA ALA A 88 18.61 16.38 -4.78
C ALA A 88 17.38 16.17 -3.89
N LYS A 89 17.63 15.85 -2.61
CA LYS A 89 16.61 15.64 -1.60
C LYS A 89 15.62 16.80 -1.69
N ALA A 90 14.36 16.51 -1.97
CA ALA A 90 13.33 17.52 -2.12
C ALA A 90 13.38 18.52 -0.94
N PRO A 91 13.14 19.82 -1.20
CA PRO A 91 13.17 20.83 -0.15
C PRO A 91 12.25 20.38 0.99
N LYS A 92 12.76 20.40 2.22
CA LYS A 92 11.95 20.07 3.39
C LYS A 92 10.88 21.15 3.52
N LEU A 93 9.61 20.75 3.46
CA LEU A 93 8.47 21.62 3.76
C LEU A 93 8.62 22.14 5.18
N THR A 94 8.22 23.39 5.43
CA THR A 94 8.06 23.89 6.80
C THR A 94 6.91 23.16 7.50
N GLN A 95 6.83 23.28 8.84
CA GLN A 95 5.75 22.66 9.61
C GLN A 95 4.37 23.09 9.10
N GLU A 96 4.13 24.40 9.00
CA GLU A 96 2.86 24.96 8.50
C GLU A 96 2.54 24.41 7.10
N GLN A 97 3.52 24.44 6.18
CA GLN A 97 3.32 23.92 4.82
C GLN A 97 3.01 22.42 4.79
N ALA A 98 3.57 21.63 5.70
CA ALA A 98 3.30 20.20 5.77
C ALA A 98 1.84 19.92 6.17
N PHE A 99 1.35 20.58 7.23
CA PHE A 99 -0.03 20.43 7.69
C PHE A 99 -1.03 21.11 6.74
N ASP A 100 -0.69 22.22 6.10
CA ASP A 100 -1.50 22.84 5.05
C ASP A 100 -1.65 21.93 3.83
N ALA A 101 -0.57 21.26 3.40
CA ALA A 101 -0.66 20.27 2.34
C ALA A 101 -1.61 19.13 2.73
N LEU A 102 -1.60 18.69 3.99
CA LEU A 102 -2.55 17.68 4.48
C LEU A 102 -4.00 18.19 4.48
N ARG A 103 -4.25 19.44 4.89
CA ARG A 103 -5.57 20.08 4.80
C ARG A 103 -6.06 20.18 3.35
N GLN A 104 -5.18 20.53 2.42
CA GLN A 104 -5.51 20.57 0.99
C GLN A 104 -5.90 19.18 0.48
N GLN A 105 -5.15 18.13 0.83
CA GLN A 105 -5.50 16.78 0.39
C GLN A 105 -6.85 16.28 0.93
N LEU A 106 -7.24 16.74 2.11
CA LEU A 106 -8.45 16.29 2.81
C LEU A 106 -9.69 17.09 2.42
N TYR A 107 -9.59 18.41 2.35
CA TYR A 107 -10.74 19.32 2.22
C TYR A 107 -10.87 19.97 0.84
N ASP A 108 -9.80 20.00 0.04
CA ASP A 108 -9.88 20.59 -1.29
C ASP A 108 -10.64 19.67 -2.24
N ARG A 109 -11.37 20.27 -3.18
CA ARG A 109 -12.10 19.54 -4.22
C ARG A 109 -11.16 18.79 -5.16
N GLU A 110 -9.96 19.32 -5.36
CA GLU A 110 -8.90 18.68 -6.13
C GLU A 110 -8.00 17.78 -5.26
N GLY A 111 -8.27 17.68 -3.96
CA GLY A 111 -7.56 16.83 -3.03
C GLY A 111 -7.73 15.34 -3.35
N SER A 112 -6.74 14.54 -2.96
CA SER A 112 -6.73 13.11 -3.27
C SER A 112 -7.91 12.34 -2.67
N VAL A 113 -8.41 12.76 -1.50
CA VAL A 113 -9.61 12.15 -0.88
C VAL A 113 -10.85 12.42 -1.73
N ALA A 114 -11.04 13.66 -2.20
CA ALA A 114 -12.16 14.03 -3.07
C ALA A 114 -12.10 13.29 -4.42
N GLN A 115 -10.91 13.15 -5.00
CA GLN A 115 -10.74 12.36 -6.23
C GLN A 115 -11.09 10.89 -6.02
N LEU A 116 -10.68 10.27 -4.90
CA LEU A 116 -11.02 8.88 -4.59
C LEU A 116 -12.52 8.70 -4.42
N GLN A 117 -13.17 9.64 -3.72
CA GLN A 117 -14.62 9.66 -3.54
C GLN A 117 -15.33 9.69 -4.90
N LEU A 118 -14.90 10.58 -5.81
CA LEU A 118 -15.45 10.66 -7.18
C LEU A 118 -15.25 9.36 -7.97
N ALA A 119 -14.08 8.72 -7.87
CA ALA A 119 -13.82 7.45 -8.55
C ALA A 119 -14.75 6.33 -8.04
N ILE A 120 -15.02 6.28 -6.73
CA ILE A 120 -15.96 5.33 -6.13
C ILE A 120 -17.39 5.62 -6.56
N GLU A 121 -17.83 6.88 -6.52
CA GLU A 121 -19.18 7.30 -6.92
C GLU A 121 -19.48 6.97 -8.38
N HIS A 122 -18.51 7.18 -9.27
CA HIS A 122 -18.63 6.85 -10.69
C HIS A 122 -18.38 5.36 -11.00
N GLN A 123 -18.05 4.55 -9.97
CA GLN A 123 -17.66 3.15 -10.12
C GLN A 123 -16.50 2.95 -11.11
N ASP A 124 -15.59 3.92 -11.19
CA ASP A 124 -14.41 3.86 -12.05
C ASP A 124 -13.27 3.11 -11.34
N TYR A 125 -13.38 1.78 -11.38
CA TYR A 125 -12.39 0.89 -10.76
C TYR A 125 -10.98 1.03 -11.36
N THR A 126 -10.87 1.46 -12.63
CA THR A 126 -9.56 1.60 -13.28
C THR A 126 -8.86 2.84 -12.76
N ALA A 127 -9.57 3.98 -12.71
CA ALA A 127 -9.05 5.20 -12.09
C ALA A 127 -8.68 4.96 -10.62
N LEU A 128 -9.54 4.27 -9.86
CA LEU A 128 -9.29 3.94 -8.47
C LEU A 128 -8.01 3.09 -8.29
N LEU A 129 -7.77 2.12 -9.17
CA LEU A 129 -6.56 1.28 -9.15
C LEU A 129 -5.29 2.07 -9.45
N ASP A 130 -5.33 3.02 -10.37
CA ASP A 130 -4.15 3.80 -10.76
C ASP A 130 -3.84 4.88 -9.73
N MET A 131 -4.86 5.60 -9.26
CA MET A 131 -4.71 6.61 -8.20
C MET A 131 -4.16 6.00 -6.91
N THR A 132 -4.72 4.88 -6.44
CA THR A 132 -4.27 4.27 -5.17
C THR A 132 -2.81 3.82 -5.19
N LYS A 133 -2.24 3.49 -6.37
CA LYS A 133 -0.81 3.18 -6.52
C LYS A 133 0.07 4.41 -6.35
N GLU A 134 -0.35 5.54 -6.93
CA GLU A 134 0.42 6.79 -6.89
C GLU A 134 0.32 7.45 -5.51
N MET A 135 -0.83 7.30 -4.84
CA MET A 135 -1.11 7.91 -3.54
C MET A 135 -0.23 7.40 -2.40
N ASP A 136 0.33 6.18 -2.45
CA ASP A 136 1.32 5.77 -1.44
C ASP A 136 2.55 6.69 -1.46
N GLN A 137 2.96 7.15 -2.65
CA GLN A 137 4.11 8.02 -2.80
C GLN A 137 3.74 9.48 -2.47
N THR A 138 2.63 9.98 -3.03
CA THR A 138 2.26 11.40 -2.88
C THR A 138 1.61 11.67 -1.52
N LEU A 139 0.54 10.97 -1.16
CA LEU A 139 -0.17 11.21 0.09
C LEU A 139 0.63 10.67 1.29
N ARG A 140 0.96 9.37 1.30
CA ARG A 140 1.54 8.75 2.50
C ARG A 140 2.99 9.16 2.75
N LYS A 141 3.86 9.16 1.72
CA LYS A 141 5.28 9.50 1.92
C LYS A 141 5.56 11.00 1.89
N GLN A 142 4.98 11.76 0.97
CA GLN A 142 5.26 13.19 0.89
C GLN A 142 4.43 13.98 1.91
N VAL A 143 3.10 13.85 1.91
CA VAL A 143 2.24 14.69 2.76
C VAL A 143 2.23 14.19 4.22
N VAL A 144 1.73 12.99 4.47
CA VAL A 144 1.64 12.42 5.83
C VAL A 144 3.03 12.19 6.42
N GLY A 145 3.98 11.74 5.58
CA GLY A 145 5.37 11.58 5.98
C GLY A 145 6.01 12.89 6.44
N SER A 146 5.71 14.02 5.78
CA SER A 146 6.19 15.33 6.23
C SER A 146 5.56 15.74 7.56
N CYS A 147 4.24 15.59 7.72
CA CYS A 147 3.54 15.92 8.97
C CYS A 147 4.11 15.15 10.16
N LYS A 148 4.37 13.85 9.99
CA LYS A 148 4.94 12.97 11.01
C LYS A 148 6.28 13.46 11.57
N TYR A 149 7.09 14.19 10.79
CA TYR A 149 8.36 14.72 11.29
C TYR A 149 8.20 15.94 12.22
N TYR A 150 7.04 16.59 12.19
CA TYR A 150 6.77 17.80 12.96
C TYR A 150 5.88 17.56 14.18
N VAL A 151 5.27 16.38 14.32
CA VAL A 151 4.49 16.03 15.52
C VAL A 151 5.35 16.02 16.79
N GLN A 152 4.73 16.29 17.93
CA GLN A 152 5.40 16.23 19.23
C GLN A 152 5.93 14.81 19.53
N ALA A 153 7.02 14.71 20.29
CA ALA A 153 7.71 13.45 20.55
C ALA A 153 6.83 12.39 21.24
N ASN A 154 5.91 12.81 22.11
CA ASN A 154 4.92 11.94 22.77
C ASN A 154 3.86 11.37 21.80
N ALA A 155 3.68 11.97 20.62
CA ALA A 155 2.73 11.54 19.59
C ALA A 155 3.40 10.86 18.39
N ALA A 156 4.73 10.68 18.41
CA ALA A 156 5.48 10.12 17.28
C ALA A 156 5.05 8.70 16.90
N ASP A 157 4.82 7.84 17.89
CA ASP A 157 4.36 6.46 17.67
C ASP A 157 2.94 6.43 17.07
N GLN A 158 2.05 7.30 17.57
CA GLN A 158 0.70 7.46 17.03
C GLN A 158 0.74 7.95 15.59
N ALA A 159 1.55 8.96 15.28
CA ALA A 159 1.71 9.46 13.92
C ALA A 159 2.31 8.39 12.97
N GLN A 160 3.22 7.55 13.47
CA GLN A 160 3.75 6.43 12.70
C GLN A 160 2.68 5.35 12.45
N GLN A 161 1.81 5.09 13.42
CA GLN A 161 0.69 4.17 13.25
C GLN A 161 -0.30 4.68 12.20
N LEU A 162 -0.74 5.94 12.29
CA LEU A 162 -1.63 6.56 11.31
C LEU A 162 -1.03 6.52 9.89
N SER A 163 0.27 6.79 9.75
CA SER A 163 0.96 6.67 8.46
C SER A 163 0.95 5.25 7.89
N ASN A 164 0.96 4.23 8.74
CA ASN A 164 0.85 2.84 8.31
C ASN A 164 -0.59 2.46 7.96
N ASN A 165 -1.57 2.93 8.74
CA ASN A 165 -2.99 2.71 8.44
C ASN A 165 -3.37 3.28 7.07
N VAL A 166 -2.95 4.50 6.76
CA VAL A 166 -3.09 5.12 5.43
C VAL A 166 -2.60 4.16 4.32
N THR A 167 -1.50 3.45 4.55
CA THR A 167 -0.99 2.46 3.58
C THR A 167 -1.94 1.27 3.43
N PHE A 168 -2.46 0.75 4.54
CA PHE A 168 -3.38 -0.37 4.53
C PHE A 168 -4.73 -0.02 3.90
N ASP A 169 -5.24 1.18 4.11
CA ASP A 169 -6.50 1.63 3.51
C ASP A 169 -6.37 1.78 2.00
N LEU A 170 -5.26 2.34 1.52
CA LEU A 170 -4.95 2.41 0.08
C LEU A 170 -4.82 1.02 -0.54
N ILE A 171 -4.16 0.08 0.14
CA ILE A 171 -4.08 -1.33 -0.31
C ILE A 171 -5.47 -1.98 -0.31
N GLY A 172 -6.28 -1.71 0.71
CA GLY A 172 -7.66 -2.16 0.85
C GLY A 172 -8.49 -1.72 -0.34
N MET A 173 -8.57 -0.42 -0.60
CA MET A 173 -9.27 0.14 -1.76
C MET A 173 -8.75 -0.44 -3.09
N ASN A 174 -7.42 -0.52 -3.26
CA ASN A 174 -6.84 -1.10 -4.46
C ASN A 174 -7.31 -2.56 -4.68
N LYS A 175 -7.33 -3.36 -3.61
CA LYS A 175 -7.79 -4.74 -3.66
C LYS A 175 -9.28 -4.83 -4.02
N SER A 176 -10.11 -4.01 -3.40
CA SER A 176 -11.57 -3.95 -3.62
C SER A 176 -11.95 -3.41 -5.00
N ALA A 177 -11.00 -2.91 -5.79
CA ALA A 177 -11.20 -2.45 -7.17
C ALA A 177 -10.80 -3.47 -8.25
N ARG A 178 -10.13 -4.57 -7.88
CA ARG A 178 -9.62 -5.55 -8.86
C ARG A 178 -10.76 -6.28 -9.56
N PRO A 179 -10.64 -6.65 -10.86
CA PRO A 179 -11.73 -7.22 -11.66
C PRO A 179 -12.50 -8.39 -11.04
N ASN A 180 -11.85 -9.23 -10.22
CA ASN A 180 -12.46 -10.41 -9.58
C ASN A 180 -12.82 -10.19 -8.10
N GLN A 181 -12.60 -8.99 -7.55
CA GLN A 181 -12.78 -8.65 -6.14
C GLN A 181 -13.47 -7.28 -5.99
N ARG A 182 -14.27 -6.88 -6.99
CA ARG A 182 -14.95 -5.59 -7.00
C ARG A 182 -15.98 -5.52 -5.88
N ASP A 183 -15.73 -4.65 -4.93
CA ASP A 183 -16.61 -4.40 -3.79
C ASP A 183 -16.57 -2.91 -3.44
N LEU A 184 -17.57 -2.17 -3.91
CA LEU A 184 -17.69 -0.74 -3.66
C LEU A 184 -17.93 -0.43 -2.18
N ALA A 185 -18.66 -1.29 -1.47
CA ALA A 185 -18.94 -1.06 -0.06
C ALA A 185 -17.65 -1.17 0.78
N GLN A 186 -16.80 -2.14 0.45
CA GLN A 186 -15.45 -2.20 1.04
C GLN A 186 -14.60 -0.98 0.66
N ALA A 187 -14.55 -0.61 -0.61
CA ALA A 187 -13.76 0.54 -1.05
C ALA A 187 -14.19 1.83 -0.32
N GLN A 188 -15.50 2.04 -0.19
CA GLN A 188 -16.06 3.18 0.52
C GLN A 188 -15.74 3.15 2.02
N ARG A 189 -15.75 1.97 2.65
CA ARG A 189 -15.34 1.82 4.05
C ARG A 189 -13.87 2.19 4.24
N TYR A 190 -12.97 1.69 3.39
CA TYR A 190 -11.55 2.05 3.47
C TYR A 190 -11.32 3.54 3.22
N LEU A 191 -12.10 4.19 2.35
CA LEU A 191 -12.03 5.63 2.17
C LEU A 191 -12.46 6.40 3.44
N GLN A 192 -13.48 5.93 4.15
CA GLN A 192 -13.89 6.51 5.43
C GLN A 192 -12.81 6.34 6.50
N GLU A 193 -12.24 5.14 6.63
CA GLU A 193 -11.14 4.84 7.56
C GLU A 193 -9.91 5.73 7.24
N LEU A 194 -9.54 5.86 5.96
CA LEU A 194 -8.48 6.76 5.50
C LEU A 194 -8.76 8.21 5.91
N THR A 195 -9.97 8.72 5.66
CA THR A 195 -10.35 10.10 5.97
C THR A 195 -10.21 10.38 7.48
N GLN A 196 -10.71 9.45 8.31
CA GLN A 196 -10.61 9.56 9.77
C GLN A 196 -9.16 9.56 10.25
N ASP A 197 -8.28 8.76 9.64
CA ASP A 197 -6.87 8.70 10.04
C ASP A 197 -6.10 9.95 9.61
N LEU A 198 -6.46 10.58 8.49
CA LEU A 198 -5.92 11.88 8.08
C LEU A 198 -6.39 13.01 9.00
N GLU A 199 -7.66 13.02 9.42
CA GLU A 199 -8.18 13.96 10.42
C GLU A 199 -7.49 13.79 11.77
N GLN A 200 -7.26 12.56 12.21
CA GLN A 200 -6.49 12.27 13.42
C GLN A 200 -5.04 12.75 13.30
N MET A 201 -4.42 12.61 12.13
CA MET A 201 -3.08 13.15 11.88
C MET A 201 -3.05 14.67 11.98
N LEU A 202 -4.07 15.37 11.43
CA LEU A 202 -4.21 16.82 11.59
C LEU A 202 -4.39 17.22 13.07
N ALA A 203 -5.10 16.42 13.86
CA ALA A 203 -5.26 16.70 15.29
C ALA A 203 -3.95 16.59 16.11
N LEU A 204 -2.91 15.96 15.56
CA LEU A 204 -1.56 15.91 16.15
C LEU A 204 -0.69 17.12 15.82
N GLU A 205 -1.23 18.11 15.10
CA GLU A 205 -0.53 19.35 14.80
C GLU A 205 -0.06 20.05 16.09
N PRO A 206 1.25 20.37 16.20
CA PRO A 206 1.75 21.09 17.35
C PRO A 206 1.10 22.46 17.42
N LYS A 207 0.42 22.75 18.54
CA LYS A 207 -0.03 24.10 18.83
C LYS A 207 1.20 24.97 19.08
N GLU A 208 1.27 26.13 18.44
CA GLU A 208 2.27 27.14 18.76
C GLU A 208 2.19 27.42 20.26
N GLN A 209 3.29 27.16 20.97
CA GLN A 209 3.43 27.60 22.35
C GLN A 209 3.77 29.08 22.28
N GLU A 210 2.77 29.93 22.49
CA GLU A 210 2.96 31.36 22.80
C GLU A 210 3.87 31.55 24.02
#